data_AF-A0A1H8H1T0-F1
#
_entry.id   AF-A0A1H8H1T0-F1
#
_cell.length_a   1.000
_cell.length_b   1.000
_cell.length_c   1.000
_cell.angle_alpha   90.00
_cell.angle_beta   90.00
_cell.angle_gamma   90.00
#
_symmetry.space_group_name_H-M   'P 1'
#
loop_
_entity.id
_entity.type
_entity.pdbx_description
1 polymer ?
#
loop_
_entity_poly.entity_id
_entity_poly.type
_entity_poly.pdbx_seq_one_letter_code
_entity_poly.pdbx_strand_id
1 'polypeptide(L)'
;MKKTKLAGDNMSLKTRKTEDPLVMAWLNAQTNLMDSFRYLVENEIMQHGVRNLQMFIPVERAGVLSSGAPVQAAQAEMAVAAEAADHDEELAAAHEAPTIDEVDDEDIEAWS
;
A
#
# COMPACT_ATOMS: atom_id res chain seq x y z
N MET A 1 -25.79 16.96 10.39
CA MET A 1 -24.97 15.76 10.64
C MET A 1 -24.00 15.59 9.47
N LYS A 2 -22.72 15.27 9.71
CA LYS A 2 -21.80 14.94 8.60
C LYS A 2 -22.29 13.65 7.96
N LYS A 3 -22.36 13.59 6.63
CA LYS A 3 -22.74 12.37 5.91
C LYS A 3 -21.79 11.23 6.30
N THR A 4 -22.34 10.08 6.66
CA THR A 4 -21.56 8.85 6.89
C THR A 4 -20.90 8.45 5.57
N LYS A 5 -19.59 8.24 5.61
CA LYS A 5 -18.82 7.78 4.45
C LYS A 5 -19.02 6.27 4.29
N LEU A 6 -19.25 5.82 3.06
CA LEU A 6 -19.31 4.42 2.70
C LEU A 6 -17.98 3.95 2.13
N ALA A 7 -17.76 2.63 2.12
CA ALA A 7 -16.61 2.05 1.43
C ALA A 7 -16.64 2.45 -0.05
N GLY A 8 -15.48 2.85 -0.59
CA GLY A 8 -15.36 3.36 -1.95
C GLY A 8 -15.65 4.86 -2.11
N ASP A 9 -16.12 5.55 -1.07
CA ASP A 9 -16.26 7.01 -1.12
C ASP A 9 -14.90 7.70 -1.21
N ASN A 10 -14.84 8.75 -2.02
CA ASN A 10 -13.65 9.58 -2.15
C ASN A 10 -13.31 10.31 -0.84
N MET A 11 -12.02 10.30 -0.51
CA MET A 11 -11.40 11.08 0.57
C MET A 11 -10.34 12.00 -0.02
N SER A 12 -10.55 13.31 0.10
CA SER A 12 -9.59 14.31 -0.37
C SER A 12 -8.67 14.72 0.77
N LEU A 13 -7.37 14.54 0.58
CA LEU A 13 -6.33 15.03 1.48
C LEU A 13 -5.55 16.15 0.79
N LYS A 14 -5.39 17.29 1.47
CA LYS A 14 -4.58 18.41 0.99
C LYS A 14 -3.61 18.81 2.10
N THR A 15 -2.32 18.80 1.80
CA THR A 15 -1.27 19.22 2.72
C THR A 15 -1.28 20.73 2.92
N ARG A 16 -0.74 21.19 4.05
CA ARG A 16 -0.56 22.62 4.31
C ARG A 16 0.75 23.11 3.71
N LYS A 17 0.85 24.42 3.42
CA LYS A 17 2.12 25.02 2.96
C LYS A 17 3.20 25.01 4.06
N THR A 18 2.78 24.92 5.32
CA THR A 18 3.63 24.90 6.51
C THR A 18 3.68 23.51 7.12
N GLU A 19 3.47 22.45 6.31
CA GLU A 19 3.58 21.08 6.78
C GLU A 19 5.02 20.78 7.20
N ASP A 20 5.19 19.89 8.19
CA ASP A 20 6.51 19.48 8.65
C ASP A 20 7.30 18.81 7.50
N PRO A 21 8.55 19.23 7.22
CA PRO A 21 9.37 18.64 6.16
C PRO A 21 9.53 17.12 6.26
N LEU A 22 9.57 16.55 7.47
CA LEU A 22 9.65 15.10 7.66
C LEU A 22 8.35 14.40 7.30
N VAL A 23 7.20 15.02 7.61
CA VAL A 23 5.90 14.51 7.17
C VAL A 23 5.83 14.50 5.65
N MET A 24 6.32 15.54 4.99
CA MET A 24 6.41 15.59 3.53
C MET A 24 7.36 14.54 2.96
N ALA A 25 8.53 14.34 3.58
CA ALA A 25 9.48 13.30 3.17
C ALA A 25 8.88 11.91 3.31
N TRP A 26 8.20 11.63 4.43
CA TRP A 26 7.48 10.36 4.63
C TRP A 26 6.40 10.15 3.58
N LEU A 27 5.57 11.17 3.31
CA LEU A 27 4.52 11.07 2.28
C LEU A 27 5.09 10.72 0.89
N ASN A 28 6.21 11.36 0.52
CA ASN A 28 6.85 11.14 -0.78
C ASN A 28 7.59 9.80 -0.87
N ALA A 29 7.91 9.16 0.25
CA ALA A 29 8.54 7.85 0.27
C ALA A 29 7.55 6.69 0.03
N GLN A 30 6.24 6.95 0.04
CA GLN A 30 5.23 5.90 -0.11
C GLN A 30 4.99 5.56 -1.57
N THR A 31 5.09 4.28 -1.94
CA THR A 31 4.67 3.77 -3.25
C THR A 31 3.15 3.64 -3.35
N ASN A 32 2.48 3.31 -2.24
CA ASN A 32 1.03 3.30 -2.10
C ASN A 32 0.60 4.03 -0.81
N LEU A 33 0.22 5.30 -0.97
CA LEU A 33 -0.18 6.15 0.15
C LEU A 33 -1.47 5.68 0.84
N MET A 34 -2.43 5.13 0.09
CA MET A 34 -3.71 4.71 0.67
C MET A 34 -3.58 3.48 1.55
N ASP A 35 -2.70 2.55 1.18
CA ASP A 35 -2.43 1.36 1.99
C ASP A 35 -1.68 1.72 3.28
N SER A 36 -0.70 2.63 3.15
CA SER A 36 0.02 3.19 4.29
C SER A 36 -0.92 3.87 5.29
N PHE A 37 -1.91 4.64 4.80
CA PHE A 37 -2.94 5.21 5.67
C PHE A 37 -3.85 4.16 6.29
N ARG A 38 -4.22 3.10 5.56
CA ARG A 38 -5.04 2.01 6.10
C ARG A 38 -4.33 1.34 7.28
N TYR A 39 -3.06 1.00 7.12
CA TYR A 39 -2.23 0.42 8.18
C TYR A 39 -2.19 1.32 9.44
N LEU A 40 -1.95 2.62 9.28
CA LEU A 40 -1.91 3.55 10.41
C LEU A 40 -3.26 3.67 11.14
N VAL A 41 -4.37 3.68 10.39
CA VAL A 41 -5.73 3.73 10.95
C VAL A 41 -6.07 2.43 11.66
N GLU A 42 -5.75 1.28 11.07
CA GLU A 42 -5.97 -0.04 11.68
C GLU A 42 -5.21 -0.15 13.01
N ASN A 43 -3.96 0.29 13.05
CA ASN A 43 -3.17 0.29 14.27
C ASN A 43 -3.79 1.16 15.39
N GLU A 44 -4.31 2.36 15.06
CA GLU A 44 -5.05 3.18 16.03
C GLU A 44 -6.32 2.48 16.52
N ILE A 45 -7.08 1.85 15.62
CA ILE A 45 -8.30 1.11 15.96
C ILE A 45 -7.97 -0.10 16.85
N MET A 46 -6.89 -0.82 16.57
CA MET A 46 -6.48 -1.97 17.38
C MET A 46 -6.09 -1.56 18.81
N GLN A 47 -5.38 -0.44 18.95
CA GLN A 47 -4.88 0.01 20.26
C GLN A 47 -5.94 0.74 21.09
N HIS A 48 -6.87 1.43 20.43
CA HIS A 48 -7.75 2.38 21.12
C HIS A 48 -9.22 2.31 20.71
N GLY A 49 -9.57 1.43 19.76
CA GLY A 49 -10.91 1.34 19.20
C GLY A 49 -11.26 2.49 18.27
N VAL A 50 -12.50 2.49 17.78
CA VAL A 50 -13.02 3.56 16.91
C VAL A 50 -13.38 4.77 17.77
N ARG A 51 -12.60 5.85 17.64
CA ARG A 51 -12.80 7.11 18.38
C ARG A 51 -12.44 8.34 17.56
N ASN A 52 -12.93 9.50 17.98
CA ASN A 52 -12.50 10.77 17.38
C ASN A 52 -11.12 11.19 17.92
N LEU A 53 -10.07 10.90 17.15
CA LEU A 53 -8.68 11.12 17.56
C LEU A 53 -8.38 12.57 17.96
N GLN A 54 -9.06 13.57 17.37
CA GLN A 54 -8.87 14.99 17.69
C GLN A 54 -9.23 15.35 19.14
N MET A 55 -10.01 14.51 19.83
CA MET A 55 -10.34 14.69 21.25
C MET A 55 -9.20 14.23 22.18
N PHE A 56 -8.23 13.48 21.67
CA PHE A 56 -7.18 12.83 22.44
C PHE A 56 -5.77 13.29 22.08
N ILE A 57 -5.62 14.09 21.01
CA ILE A 57 -4.33 14.60 20.54
C ILE A 57 -4.36 16.14 20.53
N PRO A 58 -3.25 16.81 20.86
CA PRO A 58 -3.14 18.26 20.71
C PRO A 58 -3.38 18.72 19.27
N VAL A 59 -4.06 19.85 19.12
CA VAL A 59 -4.29 20.51 17.82
C VAL A 59 -2.98 21.05 17.24
N GLU A 60 -2.13 21.59 18.11
CA GLU A 60 -0.78 22.06 17.77
C GLU A 60 0.24 21.05 18.28
N ARG A 61 1.06 20.55 17.36
CA ARG A 61 2.15 19.62 17.67
C ARG A 61 3.46 20.35 17.38
N ALA A 62 4.37 20.39 18.36
CA ALA A 62 5.76 20.70 18.08
C ALA A 62 6.24 19.61 17.12
N GLY A 63 6.77 19.99 15.95
CA GLY A 63 7.04 19.09 14.82
C GLY A 63 7.80 17.82 15.19
N VAL A 64 7.88 16.87 14.25
CA VAL A 64 8.39 15.50 14.48
C VAL A 64 9.81 15.49 15.07
N LEU A 65 10.58 16.55 14.85
CA LEU A 65 11.94 16.76 15.37
C LEU A 65 12.02 17.26 16.83
N SER A 66 10.91 17.68 17.45
CA SER A 66 10.94 18.25 18.80
C SER A 66 11.02 17.19 19.92
N SER A 67 10.78 15.93 19.60
CA SER A 67 11.09 14.79 20.48
C SER A 67 12.42 14.19 20.01
N GLY A 68 13.51 14.44 20.74
CA GLY A 68 14.90 14.17 20.34
C GLY A 68 15.30 12.70 20.13
N ALA A 69 14.66 12.00 19.20
CA ALA A 69 15.09 10.70 18.70
C ALA A 69 15.49 10.84 17.20
N PRO A 70 16.72 10.46 16.81
CA PRO A 70 17.13 10.53 15.42
C PRO A 70 16.48 9.37 14.66
N VAL A 71 15.56 9.68 13.73
CA VAL A 71 15.17 8.71 12.69
C VAL A 71 16.27 8.74 11.62
N GLN A 72 17.39 8.07 11.92
CA GLN A 72 18.35 7.67 10.90
C GLN A 72 17.88 6.37 10.24
N ALA A 73 18.16 6.27 8.94
CA ALA A 73 18.12 5.09 8.09
C ALA A 73 16.77 4.69 7.47
N ALA A 74 16.54 5.18 6.24
CA ALA A 74 15.93 4.41 5.15
C ALA A 74 16.29 5.05 3.80
N GLN A 75 17.58 5.11 3.46
CA GLN A 75 18.06 5.47 2.11
C GLN A 75 18.81 4.31 1.42
N ALA A 76 18.76 3.09 1.95
CA ALA A 76 19.60 1.99 1.49
C ALA A 76 18.90 0.88 0.68
N GLU A 77 17.58 0.94 0.43
CA GLU A 77 16.87 -0.19 -0.19
C GLU A 77 16.48 0.00 -1.68
N MET A 78 16.69 1.18 -2.27
CA MET A 78 16.40 1.40 -3.70
C MET A 78 17.47 0.87 -4.67
N ALA A 79 18.58 0.32 -4.18
CA ALA A 79 19.66 -0.18 -5.04
C ALA A 79 19.45 -1.63 -5.53
N VAL A 80 18.50 -2.40 -5.00
CA VAL A 80 18.37 -3.85 -5.30
C VAL A 80 17.44 -4.13 -6.50
N ALA A 81 16.65 -3.15 -6.96
CA ALA A 81 15.73 -3.36 -8.09
C ALA A 81 16.34 -3.13 -9.48
N ALA A 82 17.61 -2.68 -9.58
CA ALA A 82 18.23 -2.29 -10.85
C ALA A 82 19.12 -3.38 -11.49
N GLU A 83 19.45 -4.47 -10.77
CA GLU A 83 20.35 -5.54 -11.26
C GLU A 83 19.64 -6.84 -11.67
N ALA A 84 18.36 -6.78 -12.07
CA ALA A 84 17.64 -7.93 -12.63
C ALA A 84 17.37 -7.79 -14.14
N ALA A 85 18.13 -6.95 -14.85
CA ALA A 85 17.86 -6.56 -16.24
C ALA A 85 18.99 -6.90 -17.24
N ASP A 86 19.96 -7.76 -16.89
CA ASP A 86 21.02 -8.16 -17.81
C ASP A 86 21.46 -9.61 -17.54
N HIS A 87 21.50 -10.45 -18.58
CA HIS A 87 21.61 -11.93 -18.62
C HIS A 87 20.34 -12.70 -18.19
N ASP A 88 19.69 -13.55 -18.99
CA ASP A 88 20.14 -14.39 -20.11
C ASP A 88 19.00 -14.55 -21.14
N GLU A 89 19.29 -14.22 -22.39
CA GLU A 89 18.49 -14.55 -23.57
C GLU A 89 19.27 -15.56 -24.40
N GLU A 90 19.21 -16.86 -24.07
CA GLU A 90 19.46 -17.94 -25.05
C GLU A 90 19.03 -19.32 -24.51
N LEU A 91 17.81 -19.76 -24.85
CA LEU A 91 17.46 -21.19 -25.00
C LEU A 91 16.12 -21.31 -25.74
N ALA A 92 16.20 -21.17 -27.07
CA ALA A 92 15.18 -21.65 -27.97
C ALA A 92 15.27 -23.18 -28.07
N ALA A 93 14.21 -23.90 -27.66
CA ALA A 93 13.59 -24.99 -28.42
C ALA A 93 12.70 -25.88 -27.52
N ALA A 94 11.47 -26.09 -28.00
CA ALA A 94 10.58 -27.21 -27.68
C ALA A 94 9.94 -27.25 -26.28
N HIS A 95 8.84 -26.52 -26.11
CA HIS A 95 7.66 -27.12 -25.47
C HIS A 95 6.38 -26.42 -25.98
N GLU A 96 5.76 -27.05 -26.96
CA GLU A 96 4.41 -26.77 -27.45
C GLU A 96 3.42 -26.96 -26.28
N ALA A 97 2.41 -26.09 -26.22
CA ALA A 97 1.40 -26.08 -25.18
C ALA A 97 0.56 -27.36 -25.21
N PRO A 98 0.18 -27.96 -24.06
CA PRO A 98 -0.98 -28.86 -24.07
C PRO A 98 -2.22 -28.00 -24.33
N THR A 99 -2.80 -28.24 -25.50
CA THR A 99 -4.15 -27.82 -25.88
C THR A 99 -5.13 -28.18 -24.77
N ILE A 100 -6.05 -27.26 -24.48
CA ILE A 100 -7.28 -27.55 -23.74
C ILE A 100 -7.91 -28.77 -24.40
N ASP A 101 -7.97 -29.89 -23.65
CA ASP A 101 -8.73 -31.07 -24.05
C ASP A 101 -10.14 -30.62 -24.42
N GLU A 102 -10.52 -30.95 -25.65
CA GLU A 102 -11.90 -30.97 -26.11
C GLU A 102 -12.70 -31.76 -25.07
N VAL A 103 -13.60 -31.09 -24.37
CA VAL A 103 -14.68 -31.79 -23.67
C VAL A 103 -15.48 -32.47 -24.78
N ASP A 104 -15.31 -33.77 -24.93
CA ASP A 104 -16.10 -34.58 -25.84
C ASP A 104 -17.55 -34.54 -25.34
N ASP A 105 -18.48 -34.06 -26.17
CA ASP A 105 -19.91 -33.99 -25.83
C ASP A 105 -20.52 -35.39 -25.55
N GLU A 106 -19.76 -36.48 -25.78
CA GLU A 106 -20.15 -37.87 -25.45
C GLU A 106 -20.05 -38.24 -23.95
N ASP A 107 -19.40 -37.46 -23.08
CA ASP A 107 -19.28 -37.79 -21.64
C ASP A 107 -20.47 -37.31 -20.77
N ILE A 108 -21.43 -36.57 -21.34
CA ILE A 108 -22.59 -36.02 -20.62
C ILE A 108 -23.79 -37.01 -20.55
N GLU A 109 -23.85 -38.04 -21.40
CA GLU A 109 -25.01 -38.94 -21.45
C GLU A 109 -24.95 -40.16 -20.52
N ALA A 110 -23.84 -40.39 -19.81
CA ALA A 110 -23.72 -41.54 -18.90
C ALA A 110 -24.38 -41.33 -17.52
N TRP A 111 -24.97 -40.16 -17.25
CA TRP A 111 -25.59 -39.81 -15.97
C TRP A 111 -26.98 -39.15 -16.14
N SER A 112 -27.79 -39.61 -17.10
CA SER A 112 -29.24 -39.34 -17.16
C SER A 112 -30.07 -40.60 -17.38
#